data_AF-A0A949MB39-F1
#
_entry.id   AF-A0A949MB39-F1
#
_cell.length_a   1.000
_cell.length_b   1.000
_cell.length_c   1.000
_cell.angle_alpha   90.00
_cell.angle_beta   90.00
_cell.angle_gamma   90.00
#
_symmetry.space_group_name_H-M   'P 1'
#
loop_
_entity.id
_entity.type
_entity.pdbx_description
1 polymer ?
#
loop_
_entity_poly.entity_id
_entity_poly.type
_entity_poly.pdbx_seq_one_letter_code
_entity_poly.pdbx_strand_id
1 'polypeptide(L)'
;MDKTFSESWYRVANQRICLRPVVRTRRQNFRGERWIVLENPFSNQYFRLRPAAYELVSRLRPDRTVEEAWQQCIERFPDAAPSQEAVIQLLSQLYYANLLQYDLAADSAQLFERYKKRKQREIGFRFLNIMFMRFPLLDPDRFLARTLPVVGKAISVFGAVTWLLVIAWGLKMAVDNFGALRAQGQGVLALNNLFLLYLGMVFVKACHEFGHAYFCRRFGGEVHVMGIMFMIFTPMPYVDATSAWSFRERWKRVLVGSAGMIVELFLASIAVFIWS
;
A
#
# COMPACT_ATOMS: atom_id res chain seq x y z
N MET A 1 -11.84 -20.15 -21.43
CA MET A 1 -13.12 -20.47 -20.78
C MET A 1 -12.77 -21.13 -19.46
N ASP A 2 -12.94 -20.41 -18.36
CA ASP A 2 -12.78 -21.02 -17.03
C ASP A 2 -13.86 -22.08 -16.87
N LYS A 3 -13.48 -23.32 -16.55
CA LYS A 3 -14.45 -24.37 -16.27
C LYS A 3 -15.26 -23.96 -15.04
N THR A 4 -16.59 -23.98 -15.14
CA THR A 4 -17.48 -23.66 -14.00
C THR A 4 -17.23 -24.61 -12.82
N PHE A 5 -16.87 -25.85 -13.11
CA PHE A 5 -16.64 -26.92 -12.13
C PHE A 5 -15.15 -27.26 -11.96
N SER A 6 -14.74 -27.53 -10.72
CA SER A 6 -13.36 -27.88 -10.35
C SER A 6 -13.28 -29.28 -9.76
N GLU A 7 -12.30 -30.07 -10.19
CA GLU A 7 -12.01 -31.40 -9.61
C GLU A 7 -11.62 -31.34 -8.14
N SER A 8 -11.19 -30.17 -7.64
CA SER A 8 -10.80 -29.98 -6.24
C SER A 8 -11.93 -29.45 -5.35
N TRP A 9 -13.12 -29.23 -5.91
CA TRP A 9 -14.23 -28.57 -5.23
C TRP A 9 -14.74 -29.34 -4.01
N TYR A 10 -14.82 -30.67 -4.09
CA TYR A 10 -15.30 -31.53 -2.99
C TYR A 10 -14.58 -31.31 -1.65
N ARG A 11 -13.32 -30.83 -1.69
CA ARG A 11 -12.50 -30.58 -0.48
C ARG A 11 -12.89 -29.30 0.24
N VAL A 12 -13.49 -28.34 -0.47
CA VAL A 12 -13.87 -27.02 0.05
C VAL A 12 -15.38 -26.88 0.19
N ALA A 13 -16.16 -27.56 -0.65
CA ALA A 13 -17.62 -27.48 -0.71
C ALA A 13 -18.29 -27.57 0.67
N ASN A 14 -17.92 -28.58 1.47
CA ASN A 14 -18.52 -28.86 2.78
C ASN A 14 -17.89 -28.07 3.94
N GLN A 15 -16.90 -27.20 3.66
CA GLN A 15 -16.23 -26.45 4.71
C GLN A 15 -17.11 -25.31 5.23
N ARG A 16 -17.03 -25.05 6.54
CA ARG A 16 -17.69 -23.93 7.20
C ARG A 16 -16.66 -22.83 7.42
N ILE A 17 -16.66 -21.87 6.50
CA ILE A 17 -15.70 -20.77 6.48
C ILE A 17 -16.46 -19.48 6.76
N CYS A 18 -15.85 -18.57 7.48
CA CYS A 18 -16.35 -17.21 7.67
C CYS A 18 -15.22 -16.19 7.64
N LEU A 19 -15.57 -14.93 7.41
CA LEU A 19 -14.62 -13.84 7.64
C LEU A 19 -14.37 -13.68 9.14
N ARG A 20 -13.14 -13.38 9.52
CA ARG A 20 -12.83 -13.04 10.92
C ARG A 20 -13.63 -11.80 11.35
N PRO A 21 -14.13 -11.74 12.60
CA PRO A 21 -14.91 -10.60 13.09
C PRO A 21 -14.17 -9.26 13.02
N VAL A 22 -12.83 -9.30 13.06
CA VAL A 22 -11.97 -8.11 13.04
C VAL A 22 -11.86 -7.47 11.65
N VAL A 23 -12.31 -8.15 10.60
CA VAL A 23 -12.21 -7.67 9.21
C VAL A 23 -13.17 -6.51 9.01
N ARG A 24 -12.63 -5.34 8.66
CA ARG A 24 -13.42 -4.16 8.31
C ARG A 24 -13.67 -4.13 6.81
N THR A 25 -14.87 -3.71 6.42
CA THR A 25 -15.27 -3.62 5.01
C THR A 25 -15.49 -2.16 4.63
N ARG A 26 -14.92 -1.71 3.51
CA ARG A 26 -15.11 -0.35 2.98
C ARG A 26 -15.47 -0.41 1.50
N ARG A 27 -16.51 0.32 1.10
CA ARG A 27 -16.89 0.46 -0.31
C ARG A 27 -16.10 1.61 -0.95
N GLN A 28 -15.55 1.37 -2.14
CA GLN A 28 -14.72 2.32 -2.88
C GLN A 28 -15.11 2.30 -4.35
N ASN A 29 -15.30 3.48 -4.96
CA ASN A 29 -15.45 3.58 -6.42
C ASN A 29 -14.09 3.88 -7.04
N PHE A 30 -13.67 3.04 -7.99
CA PHE A 30 -12.40 3.19 -8.70
C PHE A 30 -12.66 3.03 -10.21
N ARG A 31 -12.29 4.05 -11.00
CA ARG A 31 -12.51 4.09 -12.46
C ARG A 31 -13.96 3.80 -12.91
N GLY A 32 -14.95 4.27 -12.14
CA GLY A 32 -16.37 4.05 -12.44
C GLY A 32 -16.92 2.69 -11.97
N GLU A 33 -16.05 1.74 -11.60
CA GLU A 33 -16.45 0.46 -11.04
C GLU A 33 -16.47 0.49 -9.51
N ARG A 34 -17.41 -0.26 -8.92
CA ARG A 34 -17.53 -0.41 -7.46
C ARG A 34 -16.62 -1.53 -6.98
N TRP A 35 -15.72 -1.22 -6.07
CA TRP A 35 -14.84 -2.15 -5.39
C TRP A 35 -15.15 -2.18 -3.89
N ILE A 36 -14.88 -3.30 -3.25
CA ILE A 36 -14.99 -3.47 -1.79
C ILE A 36 -13.61 -3.85 -1.25
N VAL A 37 -13.11 -3.05 -0.32
CA VAL A 37 -11.81 -3.27 0.33
C VAL A 37 -12.05 -3.92 1.69
N LEU A 38 -11.47 -5.10 1.88
CA LEU A 38 -11.33 -5.76 3.17
C LEU A 38 -10.03 -5.28 3.83
N GLU A 39 -10.12 -4.92 5.11
CA GLU A 39 -9.02 -4.41 5.91
C GLU A 39 -8.88 -5.29 7.16
N ASN A 40 -7.66 -5.79 7.42
CA ASN A 40 -7.30 -6.38 8.71
C ASN A 40 -6.55 -5.33 9.53
N PRO A 41 -7.17 -4.78 10.61
CA PRO A 41 -6.56 -3.70 11.39
C PRO A 41 -5.30 -4.14 12.16
N PHE A 42 -5.10 -5.44 12.39
CA PHE A 42 -3.94 -5.93 13.15
C PHE A 42 -2.72 -6.19 12.27
N SER A 43 -2.92 -6.53 11.00
CA SER A 43 -1.83 -6.82 10.06
C SER A 43 -1.60 -5.71 9.03
N ASN A 44 -2.41 -4.65 9.04
CA ASN A 44 -2.40 -3.57 8.05
C ASN A 44 -2.51 -4.09 6.60
N GLN A 45 -3.19 -5.24 6.41
CA GLN A 45 -3.36 -5.89 5.12
C GLN A 45 -4.69 -5.46 4.48
N TYR A 46 -4.62 -5.15 3.19
CA TYR A 46 -5.75 -4.69 2.39
C TYR A 46 -6.00 -5.63 1.22
N PHE A 47 -7.25 -6.03 1.03
CA PHE A 47 -7.64 -6.91 -0.05
C PHE A 47 -8.84 -6.32 -0.81
N ARG A 48 -8.79 -6.26 -2.14
CA ARG A 48 -9.86 -5.66 -2.96
C ARG A 48 -10.68 -6.73 -3.66
N LEU A 49 -11.99 -6.57 -3.57
CA LEU A 49 -12.98 -7.46 -4.14
C LEU A 49 -13.90 -6.70 -5.10
N ARG A 50 -14.29 -7.40 -6.17
CA ARG A 50 -15.42 -6.99 -7.01
C ARG A 50 -16.74 -7.28 -6.29
N PRO A 51 -17.86 -6.64 -6.67
CA PRO A 51 -19.14 -6.81 -5.99
C PRO A 51 -19.63 -8.25 -5.92
N ALA A 52 -19.54 -9.01 -7.01
CA ALA A 52 -19.95 -10.43 -7.04
C ALA A 52 -19.10 -11.31 -6.12
N ALA A 53 -17.78 -11.10 -6.11
CA ALA A 53 -16.87 -11.81 -5.20
C ALA A 53 -17.12 -11.44 -3.73
N TYR A 54 -17.43 -10.18 -3.45
CA TYR A 54 -17.79 -9.73 -2.10
C TYR A 54 -19.12 -10.33 -1.65
N GLU A 55 -20.11 -10.48 -2.53
CA GLU A 55 -21.39 -11.09 -2.17
C GLU A 55 -21.19 -12.51 -1.64
N LEU A 56 -20.42 -13.34 -2.35
CA LEU A 56 -20.05 -14.68 -1.89
C LEU A 56 -19.37 -14.63 -0.52
N VAL A 57 -18.36 -13.75 -0.36
CA VAL A 57 -17.56 -13.65 0.87
C VAL A 57 -18.39 -13.13 2.06
N SER A 58 -19.28 -12.17 1.83
CA SER A 58 -20.24 -11.69 2.83
C SER A 58 -21.25 -12.78 3.22
N ARG A 59 -21.39 -13.77 2.32
CA ARG A 59 -22.19 -14.96 2.52
C ARG A 59 -21.40 -16.16 3.06
N LEU A 60 -20.23 -15.97 3.63
CA LEU A 60 -19.55 -17.03 4.37
C LEU A 60 -19.96 -16.93 5.85
N ARG A 61 -20.47 -18.03 6.43
CA ARG A 61 -20.81 -18.09 7.87
C ARG A 61 -20.43 -19.46 8.47
N PRO A 62 -20.24 -19.54 9.80
CA PRO A 62 -19.93 -20.80 10.47
C PRO A 62 -21.04 -21.85 10.40
N ASP A 63 -22.29 -21.45 10.17
CA ASP A 63 -23.48 -22.31 10.16
C ASP A 63 -23.83 -22.88 8.78
N ARG A 64 -23.10 -22.50 7.73
CA ARG A 64 -23.36 -22.91 6.35
C ARG A 64 -22.09 -23.35 5.62
N THR A 65 -22.27 -24.15 4.59
CA THR A 65 -21.16 -24.65 3.77
C THR A 65 -20.79 -23.67 2.67
N VAL A 66 -19.57 -23.80 2.12
CA VAL A 66 -19.14 -23.02 0.95
C VAL A 66 -20.03 -23.33 -0.27
N GLU A 67 -20.48 -24.58 -0.42
CA GLU A 67 -21.41 -25.00 -1.47
C GLU A 67 -22.71 -24.19 -1.43
N GLU A 68 -23.36 -24.15 -0.27
CA GLU A 68 -24.61 -23.41 -0.07
C GLU A 68 -24.43 -21.92 -0.36
N ALA A 69 -23.32 -21.32 0.09
CA ALA A 69 -23.02 -19.93 -0.18
C ALA A 69 -22.80 -19.66 -1.69
N TRP A 70 -22.16 -20.59 -2.40
CA TRP A 70 -21.89 -20.51 -3.83
C TRP A 70 -23.16 -20.69 -4.67
N GLN A 71 -23.99 -21.68 -4.36
CA GLN A 71 -25.28 -21.90 -5.04
C GLN A 71 -26.18 -20.67 -4.92
N GLN A 72 -26.33 -20.11 -3.71
CA GLN A 72 -27.09 -18.87 -3.52
C GLN A 72 -26.50 -17.68 -4.30
N CYS A 73 -25.19 -17.66 -4.51
CA CYS A 73 -24.53 -16.61 -5.28
C CYS A 73 -24.86 -16.74 -6.77
N ILE A 74 -24.89 -17.96 -7.31
CA ILE A 74 -25.29 -18.25 -8.68
C ILE A 74 -26.75 -17.89 -8.92
N GLU A 75 -27.65 -18.31 -8.03
CA GLU A 75 -29.09 -18.02 -8.15
C GLU A 75 -29.37 -16.51 -8.24
N ARG A 76 -28.59 -15.69 -7.51
CA ARG A 76 -28.80 -14.25 -7.47
C ARG A 76 -28.03 -13.48 -8.55
N PHE A 77 -26.91 -14.01 -9.01
CA PHE A 77 -26.05 -13.38 -10.01
C PHE A 77 -25.58 -14.39 -11.08
N PRO A 78 -26.48 -14.86 -11.96
CA PRO A 78 -26.15 -15.92 -12.93
C PRO A 78 -24.96 -15.56 -13.82
N ASP A 79 -24.90 -14.31 -14.28
CA ASP A 79 -23.88 -13.85 -15.24
C ASP A 79 -22.57 -13.37 -14.61
N ALA A 80 -22.55 -13.14 -13.30
CA ALA A 80 -21.41 -12.53 -12.59
C ALA A 80 -20.85 -13.40 -11.45
N ALA A 81 -21.47 -14.55 -11.16
CA ALA A 81 -21.01 -15.44 -10.12
C ALA A 81 -19.62 -16.03 -10.44
N PRO A 82 -18.73 -16.13 -9.45
CA PRO A 82 -17.43 -16.75 -9.64
C PRO A 82 -17.58 -18.26 -9.92
N SER A 83 -16.76 -18.80 -10.82
CA SER A 83 -16.62 -20.25 -11.02
C SER A 83 -16.07 -20.93 -9.76
N GLN A 84 -16.24 -22.25 -9.61
CA GLN A 84 -15.69 -22.99 -8.46
C GLN A 84 -14.17 -22.79 -8.32
N GLU A 85 -13.46 -22.71 -9.44
CA GLU A 85 -12.02 -22.43 -9.42
C GLU A 85 -11.73 -21.01 -8.93
N ALA A 86 -12.49 -19.99 -9.39
CA ALA A 86 -12.36 -18.63 -8.90
C ALA A 86 -12.69 -18.52 -7.39
N VAL A 87 -13.64 -19.31 -6.88
CA VAL A 87 -13.96 -19.40 -5.45
C VAL A 87 -12.79 -19.99 -4.67
N ILE A 88 -12.21 -21.11 -5.13
CA ILE A 88 -11.03 -21.72 -4.49
C ILE A 88 -9.86 -20.73 -4.47
N GLN A 89 -9.64 -20.01 -5.57
CA GLN A 89 -8.61 -18.97 -5.65
C GLN A 89 -8.85 -17.82 -4.67
N LEU A 90 -10.10 -17.36 -4.59
CA LEU A 90 -10.51 -16.29 -3.69
C LEU A 90 -10.32 -16.70 -2.23
N LEU A 91 -10.81 -17.87 -1.84
CA LEU A 91 -10.65 -18.42 -0.49
C LEU A 91 -9.17 -18.63 -0.15
N SER A 92 -8.36 -19.12 -1.10
CA SER A 92 -6.91 -19.24 -0.92
C SER A 92 -6.26 -17.88 -0.62
N GLN A 93 -6.60 -16.84 -1.39
CA GLN A 93 -6.05 -15.49 -1.19
C GLN A 93 -6.45 -14.91 0.16
N LEU A 94 -7.71 -15.07 0.56
CA LEU A 94 -8.22 -14.61 1.85
C LEU A 94 -7.61 -15.39 3.04
N TYR A 95 -7.33 -16.68 2.86
CA TYR A 95 -6.62 -17.51 3.84
C TYR A 95 -5.20 -16.95 4.09
N TYR A 96 -4.44 -16.66 3.04
CA TYR A 96 -3.09 -16.11 3.18
C TYR A 96 -3.05 -14.66 3.66
N ALA A 97 -4.10 -13.89 3.39
CA ALA A 97 -4.28 -12.56 3.99
C ALA A 97 -4.76 -12.63 5.46
N ASN A 98 -4.87 -13.83 6.03
CA ASN A 98 -5.34 -14.07 7.39
C ASN A 98 -6.70 -13.40 7.68
N LEU A 99 -7.58 -13.40 6.67
CA LEU A 99 -8.92 -12.80 6.74
C LEU A 99 -10.01 -13.83 7.04
N LEU A 100 -9.70 -15.13 6.90
CA LEU A 100 -10.64 -16.23 7.13
C LEU A 100 -10.50 -16.82 8.53
N GLN A 101 -11.63 -17.26 9.06
CA GLN A 101 -11.77 -18.16 10.18
C GLN A 101 -12.43 -19.44 9.69
N TYR A 102 -11.90 -20.57 10.11
CA TYR A 102 -12.32 -21.90 9.69
C TYR A 102 -12.32 -22.83 10.92
N ASP A 103 -13.20 -23.83 10.87
CA ASP A 103 -13.24 -24.93 11.82
C ASP A 103 -12.69 -26.16 11.08
N LEU A 104 -11.45 -26.59 11.37
CA LEU A 104 -10.66 -27.36 10.39
C LEU A 104 -10.77 -28.88 10.55
N ALA A 105 -11.06 -29.57 9.43
CA ALA A 105 -10.48 -30.87 9.09
C ALA A 105 -9.16 -30.70 8.31
N ALA A 106 -8.07 -31.35 8.75
CA ALA A 106 -6.68 -31.15 8.30
C ALA A 106 -6.43 -31.14 6.77
N ASP A 107 -7.27 -31.80 5.97
CA ASP A 107 -7.12 -31.90 4.51
C ASP A 107 -7.41 -30.60 3.75
N SER A 108 -8.28 -29.74 4.27
CA SER A 108 -8.66 -28.48 3.60
C SER A 108 -7.51 -27.46 3.63
N ALA A 109 -6.78 -27.37 4.74
CA ALA A 109 -5.57 -26.55 4.86
C ALA A 109 -4.47 -26.98 3.87
N GLN A 110 -4.32 -28.29 3.64
CA GLN A 110 -3.33 -28.80 2.69
C GLN A 110 -3.63 -28.39 1.24
N LEU A 111 -4.92 -28.27 0.86
CA LEU A 111 -5.30 -27.79 -0.47
C LEU A 111 -4.84 -26.34 -0.69
N PHE A 112 -5.10 -25.47 0.28
CA PHE A 112 -4.69 -24.06 0.21
C PHE A 112 -3.16 -23.93 0.12
N GLU A 113 -2.42 -24.74 0.89
CA GLU A 113 -0.94 -24.81 0.84
C GLU A 113 -0.39 -25.29 -0.50
N ARG A 114 -0.99 -26.35 -1.09
CA ARG A 114 -0.57 -26.85 -2.42
C ARG A 114 -0.86 -25.86 -3.52
N TYR A 115 -2.01 -25.19 -3.50
CA TYR A 115 -2.37 -24.18 -4.51
C TYR A 115 -1.35 -23.03 -4.52
N LYS A 116 -0.92 -22.55 -3.35
CA LYS A 116 0.15 -21.57 -3.24
C LYS A 116 1.47 -22.08 -3.78
N LYS A 117 1.90 -23.30 -3.45
CA LYS A 117 3.14 -23.87 -4.00
C LYS A 117 3.12 -23.94 -5.52
N ARG A 118 1.97 -24.25 -6.13
CA ARG A 118 1.79 -24.25 -7.59
C ARG A 118 1.90 -22.83 -8.16
N LYS A 119 1.19 -21.86 -7.59
CA LYS A 119 1.22 -20.45 -8.02
C LYS A 119 2.60 -19.79 -7.79
N GLN A 120 3.26 -20.10 -6.68
CA GLN A 120 4.62 -19.62 -6.38
C GLN A 120 5.68 -20.25 -7.28
N ARG A 121 5.47 -21.50 -7.73
CA ARG A 121 6.34 -22.14 -8.75
C ARG A 121 6.15 -21.50 -10.14
N GLU A 122 4.94 -21.08 -10.48
CA GLU A 122 4.67 -20.31 -11.72
C GLU A 122 5.22 -18.87 -11.65
N ILE A 123 5.21 -18.23 -10.47
CA ILE A 123 5.81 -16.91 -10.21
C ILE A 123 7.30 -17.06 -9.84
N GLY A 124 7.96 -18.06 -10.40
CA GLY A 124 9.34 -18.46 -10.08
C GLY A 124 10.43 -17.51 -10.55
N PHE A 125 10.31 -16.20 -10.30
CA PHE A 125 11.43 -15.25 -10.45
C PHE A 125 12.17 -15.10 -9.12
N ARG A 126 12.99 -16.11 -8.78
CA ARG A 126 13.88 -16.05 -7.59
C ARG A 126 14.88 -14.89 -7.61
N PHE A 127 15.09 -14.24 -8.76
CA PHE A 127 15.92 -13.04 -8.86
C PHE A 127 15.21 -11.74 -8.46
N LEU A 128 13.88 -11.65 -8.56
CA LEU A 128 13.14 -10.43 -8.17
C LEU A 128 13.14 -10.19 -6.65
N ASN A 129 13.21 -11.25 -5.84
CA ASN A 129 13.14 -11.12 -4.37
C ASN A 129 14.42 -10.52 -3.75
N ILE A 130 15.60 -10.71 -4.37
CA ILE A 130 16.85 -10.10 -3.89
C ILE A 130 16.89 -8.61 -4.25
N MET A 131 16.34 -8.22 -5.40
CA MET A 131 16.35 -6.83 -5.89
C MET A 131 15.38 -5.89 -5.17
N PHE A 132 14.52 -6.39 -4.27
CA PHE A 132 13.53 -5.61 -3.50
C PHE A 132 13.45 -6.07 -2.03
N MET A 133 14.59 -6.44 -1.44
CA MET A 133 14.63 -6.77 -0.01
C MET A 133 14.30 -5.54 0.83
N ARG A 134 13.32 -5.70 1.73
CA ARG A 134 12.87 -4.66 2.67
C ARG A 134 13.31 -5.03 4.06
N PHE A 135 14.05 -4.15 4.71
CA PHE A 135 14.48 -4.30 6.09
C PHE A 135 13.70 -3.29 6.96
N PRO A 136 12.65 -3.74 7.67
CA PRO A 136 11.96 -2.87 8.62
C PRO A 136 12.93 -2.54 9.77
N LEU A 137 13.19 -1.26 10.00
CA LEU A 137 14.13 -0.81 11.04
C LEU A 137 13.40 -0.34 12.30
N LEU A 138 12.27 0.33 12.12
CA LEU A 138 11.53 0.94 13.22
C LEU A 138 10.05 1.06 12.90
N ASP A 139 9.25 1.09 13.97
CA ASP A 139 7.84 1.45 13.93
C ASP A 139 7.71 2.95 14.27
N PRO A 140 7.42 3.82 13.27
CA PRO A 140 7.35 5.25 13.50
C PRO A 140 5.99 5.69 14.06
N ASP A 141 4.97 4.82 14.16
CA ASP A 141 3.59 5.24 14.36
C ASP A 141 3.39 6.07 15.64
N ARG A 142 4.04 5.65 16.73
CA ARG A 142 4.01 6.35 18.03
C ARG A 142 4.71 7.70 17.97
N PHE A 143 5.84 7.77 17.26
CA PHE A 143 6.58 9.03 17.09
C PHE A 143 5.75 10.01 16.27
N LEU A 144 5.20 9.55 15.13
CA LEU A 144 4.34 10.33 14.25
C LEU A 144 3.11 10.84 15.01
N ALA A 145 2.44 9.99 15.80
CA ALA A 145 1.26 10.39 16.57
C ALA A 145 1.57 11.50 17.60
N ARG A 146 2.76 11.48 18.23
CA ARG A 146 3.19 12.50 19.19
C ARG A 146 3.55 13.83 18.53
N THR A 147 4.17 13.81 17.36
CA THR A 147 4.60 15.01 16.65
C THR A 147 3.52 15.58 15.72
N LEU A 148 2.48 14.79 15.42
CA LEU A 148 1.36 15.18 14.56
C LEU A 148 0.64 16.47 14.98
N PRO A 149 0.45 16.82 16.26
CA PRO A 149 -0.20 18.09 16.62
C PRO A 149 0.59 19.33 16.18
N VAL A 150 1.92 19.22 16.09
CA VAL A 150 2.80 20.31 15.64
C VAL A 150 2.93 20.28 14.13
N VAL A 151 3.33 19.14 13.57
CA VAL A 151 3.53 18.98 12.11
C VAL A 151 2.20 19.07 11.36
N GLY A 152 1.11 18.64 11.96
CA GLY A 152 -0.24 18.71 11.40
C GLY A 152 -0.75 20.14 11.21
N LYS A 153 -0.20 21.13 11.94
CA LYS A 153 -0.43 22.56 11.66
C LYS A 153 0.29 23.01 10.38
N ALA A 154 1.48 22.48 10.11
CA ALA A 154 2.18 22.69 8.84
C ALA A 154 1.46 21.98 7.66
N ILE A 155 0.72 20.91 7.91
CA ILE A 155 -0.13 20.23 6.90
C ILE A 155 -1.56 20.83 6.88
N SER A 156 -1.71 22.10 7.26
CA SER A 156 -2.97 22.84 7.19
C SER A 156 -2.98 23.84 6.03
N VAL A 157 -4.09 24.54 5.82
CA VAL A 157 -4.19 25.62 4.83
C VAL A 157 -3.13 26.69 5.07
N PHE A 158 -2.85 27.04 6.33
CA PHE A 158 -1.80 28.01 6.67
C PHE A 158 -0.42 27.52 6.23
N GLY A 159 -0.10 26.25 6.50
CA GLY A 159 1.16 25.68 6.06
C GLY A 159 1.27 25.51 4.55
N ALA A 160 0.15 25.29 3.84
CA ALA A 160 0.13 25.30 2.38
C ALA A 160 0.44 26.69 1.80
N VAL A 161 -0.06 27.76 2.41
CA VAL A 161 0.26 29.14 2.02
C VAL A 161 1.75 29.42 2.29
N THR A 162 2.26 29.07 3.47
CA THR A 162 3.70 29.22 3.78
C THR A 162 4.57 28.43 2.81
N TRP A 163 4.18 27.20 2.48
CA TRP A 163 4.87 26.36 1.50
C TRP A 163 4.91 27.01 0.11
N LEU A 164 3.79 27.57 -0.36
CA LEU A 164 3.73 28.30 -1.62
C LEU A 164 4.63 29.54 -1.62
N LEU A 165 4.65 30.30 -0.53
CA LEU A 165 5.51 31.48 -0.39
C LEU A 165 7.00 31.10 -0.44
N VAL A 166 7.40 30.04 0.27
CA VAL A 166 8.78 29.55 0.26
C VAL A 166 9.18 29.08 -1.13
N ILE A 167 8.30 28.38 -1.86
CA ILE A 167 8.58 27.96 -3.23
C ILE A 167 8.68 29.14 -4.18
N ALA A 168 7.74 30.09 -4.11
CA ALA A 168 7.78 31.28 -4.95
C ALA A 168 9.07 32.07 -4.74
N TRP A 169 9.51 32.17 -3.47
CA TRP A 169 10.78 32.81 -3.13
C TRP A 169 11.98 32.03 -3.65
N GLY A 170 12.07 30.72 -3.40
CA GLY A 170 13.15 29.87 -3.88
C GLY A 170 13.26 29.89 -5.41
N LEU A 171 12.12 29.88 -6.10
CA LEU A 171 12.06 30.00 -7.56
C LEU A 171 12.55 31.37 -8.04
N LYS A 172 12.16 32.45 -7.36
CA LYS A 172 12.68 33.79 -7.66
C LYS A 172 14.21 33.83 -7.53
N MET A 173 14.77 33.33 -6.42
CA MET A 173 16.21 33.30 -6.21
C MET A 173 16.94 32.43 -7.26
N ALA A 174 16.34 31.31 -7.67
CA ALA A 174 16.89 30.47 -8.72
C ALA A 174 16.91 31.17 -10.09
N VAL A 175 15.90 31.97 -10.40
CA VAL A 175 15.83 32.77 -11.64
C VAL A 175 16.81 33.93 -11.60
N ASP A 176 16.85 34.67 -10.48
CA ASP A 176 17.74 35.81 -10.28
C ASP A 176 19.22 35.38 -10.39
N ASN A 177 19.56 34.18 -9.89
CA ASN A 177 20.91 33.63 -9.90
C ASN A 177 21.12 32.51 -10.93
N PHE A 178 20.30 32.45 -11.99
CA PHE A 178 20.29 31.32 -12.93
C PHE A 178 21.64 31.04 -13.58
N GLY A 179 22.41 32.08 -13.90
CA GLY A 179 23.76 31.94 -14.47
C GLY A 179 24.72 31.21 -13.52
N ALA A 180 24.76 31.63 -12.26
CA ALA A 180 25.59 31.01 -11.23
C ALA A 180 25.13 29.58 -10.91
N LEU A 181 23.81 29.36 -10.82
CA LEU A 181 23.22 28.05 -10.57
C LEU A 181 23.60 27.06 -11.67
N ARG A 182 23.51 27.48 -12.94
CA ARG A 182 23.88 26.65 -14.09
C ARG A 182 25.37 26.33 -14.13
N ALA A 183 26.22 27.31 -13.81
CA ALA A 183 27.67 27.11 -13.80
C ALA A 183 28.10 26.12 -12.70
N GLN A 184 27.61 26.30 -11.47
CA GLN A 184 27.94 25.40 -10.35
C GLN A 184 27.29 24.02 -10.48
N GLY A 185 26.12 23.94 -11.12
CA GLY A 185 25.43 22.69 -11.42
C GLY A 185 26.26 21.70 -12.27
N GLN A 186 27.16 22.19 -13.11
CA GLN A 186 28.01 21.34 -13.97
C GLN A 186 29.03 20.52 -13.16
N GLY A 187 29.43 21.00 -11.97
CA GLY A 187 30.40 20.32 -11.10
C GLY A 187 29.77 19.36 -10.08
N VAL A 188 28.45 19.21 -10.05
CA VAL A 188 27.76 18.45 -8.99
C VAL A 188 28.10 16.95 -9.01
N LEU A 189 28.36 16.39 -10.19
CA LEU A 189 28.72 14.98 -10.37
C LEU A 189 30.24 14.72 -10.28
N ALA A 190 31.04 15.73 -9.92
CA ALA A 190 32.47 15.54 -9.71
C ALA A 190 32.71 14.54 -8.57
N LEU A 191 33.75 13.69 -8.71
CA LEU A 191 34.11 12.64 -7.75
C LEU A 191 34.21 13.15 -6.31
N ASN A 192 34.76 14.35 -6.13
CA ASN A 192 34.94 14.99 -4.82
C ASN A 192 33.60 15.32 -4.13
N ASN A 193 32.54 15.54 -4.92
CA ASN A 193 31.22 15.90 -4.43
C ASN A 193 30.32 14.67 -4.23
N LEU A 194 30.71 13.49 -4.73
CA LEU A 194 29.85 12.29 -4.69
C LEU A 194 29.47 11.88 -3.26
N PHE A 195 30.39 12.01 -2.30
CA PHE A 195 30.09 11.69 -0.90
C PHE A 195 29.01 12.63 -0.33
N LEU A 196 29.16 13.94 -0.51
CA LEU A 196 28.20 14.94 -0.07
C LEU A 196 26.86 14.80 -0.81
N LEU A 197 26.90 14.51 -2.11
CA LEU A 197 25.73 14.27 -2.94
C LEU A 197 24.95 13.05 -2.43
N TYR A 198 25.64 11.95 -2.13
CA TYR A 198 25.01 10.75 -1.58
C TYR A 198 24.38 11.00 -0.21
N LEU A 199 25.09 11.70 0.68
CA LEU A 199 24.56 12.07 2.00
C LEU A 199 23.31 12.97 1.86
N GLY A 200 23.36 13.95 0.97
CA GLY A 200 22.22 14.82 0.65
C GLY A 200 21.04 14.04 0.07
N MET A 201 21.28 13.10 -0.85
CA MET A 201 20.23 12.22 -1.40
C MET A 201 19.57 11.38 -0.31
N VAL A 202 20.35 10.75 0.58
CA VAL A 202 19.80 9.96 1.70
C VAL A 202 18.99 10.85 2.64
N PHE A 203 19.47 12.06 2.96
CA PHE A 203 18.75 13.00 3.81
C PHE A 203 17.42 13.45 3.19
N VAL A 204 17.44 13.91 1.94
CA VAL A 204 16.22 14.35 1.22
C VAL A 204 15.23 13.21 1.09
N LYS A 205 15.71 11.99 0.78
CA LYS A 205 14.84 10.80 0.71
C LYS A 205 14.31 10.37 2.07
N ALA A 206 15.07 10.49 3.15
CA ALA A 206 14.52 10.25 4.49
C ALA A 206 13.37 11.21 4.78
N CYS A 207 13.55 12.52 4.52
CA CYS A 207 12.48 13.51 4.66
C CYS A 207 11.28 13.23 3.73
N HIS A 208 11.52 12.75 2.51
CA HIS A 208 10.48 12.32 1.56
C HIS A 208 9.59 11.23 2.16
N GLU A 209 10.20 10.16 2.68
CA GLU A 209 9.47 9.05 3.30
C GLU A 209 8.72 9.52 4.56
N PHE A 210 9.31 10.40 5.37
CA PHE A 210 8.58 11.02 6.49
C PHE A 210 7.39 11.85 6.00
N GLY A 211 7.48 12.53 4.85
CA GLY A 211 6.37 13.21 4.22
C GLY A 211 5.17 12.29 3.98
N HIS A 212 5.42 11.15 3.33
CA HIS A 212 4.40 10.11 3.14
C HIS A 212 3.79 9.64 4.46
N ALA A 213 4.64 9.39 5.47
CA ALA A 213 4.22 8.92 6.78
C ALA A 213 3.30 9.92 7.50
N TYR A 214 3.69 11.19 7.55
CA TYR A 214 2.92 12.25 8.21
C TYR A 214 1.59 12.53 7.53
N PHE A 215 1.57 12.60 6.18
CA PHE A 215 0.32 12.80 5.45
C PHE A 215 -0.63 11.61 5.64
N CYS A 216 -0.10 10.37 5.62
CA CYS A 216 -0.91 9.18 5.88
C CYS A 216 -1.51 9.22 7.28
N ARG A 217 -0.70 9.52 8.30
CA ARG A 217 -1.15 9.62 9.71
C ARG A 217 -2.16 10.75 9.90
N ARG A 218 -1.95 11.91 9.26
CA ARG A 218 -2.84 13.09 9.32
C ARG A 218 -4.26 12.82 8.82
N PHE A 219 -4.40 11.90 7.85
CA PHE A 219 -5.68 11.48 7.30
C PHE A 219 -6.30 10.28 8.02
N GLY A 220 -5.65 9.78 9.08
CA GLY A 220 -6.13 8.68 9.91
C GLY A 220 -5.62 7.30 9.52
N GLY A 221 -4.60 7.20 8.65
CA GLY A 221 -3.89 5.95 8.37
C GLY A 221 -2.88 5.61 9.47
N GLU A 222 -2.49 4.35 9.56
CA GLU A 222 -1.43 3.88 10.47
C GLU A 222 -0.19 3.51 9.68
N VAL A 223 0.99 3.81 10.23
CA VAL A 223 2.28 3.62 9.57
C VAL A 223 3.20 2.87 10.52
N HIS A 224 3.22 1.55 10.41
CA HIS A 224 3.92 0.66 11.34
C HIS A 224 5.31 0.25 10.86
N VAL A 225 5.66 0.54 9.60
CA VAL A 225 6.92 0.07 9.01
C VAL A 225 7.63 1.22 8.31
N MET A 226 8.83 1.54 8.83
CA MET A 226 9.81 2.39 8.17
C MET A 226 11.19 1.74 8.25
N GLY A 227 11.98 1.85 7.20
CA GLY A 227 13.29 1.21 7.15
C GLY A 227 14.05 1.48 5.87
N ILE A 228 14.86 0.51 5.46
CA ILE A 228 15.67 0.59 4.25
C ILE A 228 15.23 -0.52 3.30
N MET A 229 15.02 -0.14 2.04
CA MET A 229 14.80 -1.05 0.93
C MET A 229 16.01 -1.02 0.02
N PHE A 230 16.47 -2.20 -0.41
CA PHE A 230 17.48 -2.28 -1.46
C PHE A 230 16.80 -2.35 -2.81
N MET A 231 17.06 -1.37 -3.67
CA MET A 231 16.70 -1.41 -5.08
C MET A 231 17.98 -1.57 -5.90
N ILE A 232 18.18 -2.74 -6.50
CA ILE A 232 19.39 -3.05 -7.31
C ILE A 232 20.67 -2.71 -6.51
N PHE A 233 20.80 -3.29 -5.32
CA PHE A 233 21.92 -3.06 -4.38
C PHE A 233 22.11 -1.64 -3.84
N THR A 234 21.22 -0.69 -4.19
CA THR A 234 21.27 0.66 -3.66
C THR A 234 20.31 0.77 -2.47
N PRO A 235 20.80 1.04 -1.25
CA PRO A 235 19.93 1.21 -0.08
C PRO A 235 19.19 2.54 -0.21
N MET A 236 17.87 2.49 -0.10
CA MET A 236 17.01 3.68 -0.07
C MET A 236 16.09 3.63 1.14
N PRO A 237 15.85 4.77 1.81
CA PRO A 237 14.79 4.88 2.81
C PRO A 237 13.44 4.42 2.23
N TYR A 238 12.62 3.77 3.05
CA TYR A 238 11.29 3.30 2.67
C TYR A 238 10.30 3.44 3.83
N VAL A 239 9.09 3.90 3.53
CA VAL A 239 7.94 3.80 4.44
C VAL A 239 6.78 3.01 3.84
N ASP A 240 6.12 2.20 4.66
CA ASP A 240 4.88 1.53 4.29
C ASP A 240 3.66 2.44 4.56
N ALA A 241 3.23 3.16 3.54
CA ALA A 241 2.01 3.97 3.55
C ALA A 241 0.78 3.24 2.98
N THR A 242 0.76 1.90 2.98
CA THR A 242 -0.33 1.10 2.36
C THR A 242 -1.70 1.40 2.99
N SER A 243 -1.76 1.85 4.23
CA SER A 243 -3.01 2.26 4.89
C SER A 243 -3.76 3.38 4.16
N ALA A 244 -3.07 4.19 3.34
CA ALA A 244 -3.69 5.18 2.47
C ALA A 244 -4.69 4.59 1.46
N TRP A 245 -4.54 3.32 1.07
CA TRP A 245 -5.47 2.65 0.17
C TRP A 245 -6.89 2.51 0.77
N SER A 246 -7.02 2.53 2.09
CA SER A 246 -8.30 2.46 2.81
C SER A 246 -9.13 3.75 2.73
N PHE A 247 -8.50 4.88 2.36
CA PHE A 247 -9.14 6.19 2.41
C PHE A 247 -10.26 6.28 1.37
N ARG A 248 -11.44 6.73 1.80
CA ARG A 248 -12.62 6.87 0.94
C ARG A 248 -12.39 7.91 -0.16
N GLU A 249 -11.90 9.09 0.22
CA GLU A 249 -11.69 10.23 -0.67
C GLU A 249 -10.44 10.03 -1.54
N ARG A 250 -10.58 10.25 -2.85
CA ARG A 250 -9.46 10.13 -3.80
C ARG A 250 -8.35 11.15 -3.54
N TRP A 251 -8.71 12.37 -3.14
CA TRP A 251 -7.76 13.46 -2.92
C TRP A 251 -6.81 13.19 -1.76
N LYS A 252 -7.28 12.57 -0.68
CA LYS A 252 -6.41 12.14 0.43
C LYS A 252 -5.33 11.15 -0.04
N ARG A 253 -5.71 10.20 -0.89
CA ARG A 253 -4.76 9.23 -1.47
C ARG A 253 -3.73 9.90 -2.38
N VAL A 254 -4.19 10.84 -3.22
CA VAL A 254 -3.30 11.64 -4.08
C VAL A 254 -2.33 12.46 -3.23
N LEU A 255 -2.82 13.13 -2.19
CA LEU A 255 -1.98 13.94 -1.30
C LEU A 255 -0.94 13.10 -0.55
N VAL A 256 -1.30 11.91 -0.06
CA VAL A 256 -0.29 10.99 0.49
C VAL A 256 0.71 10.60 -0.58
N GLY A 257 0.27 10.25 -1.79
CA GLY A 257 1.17 9.88 -2.90
C GLY A 257 2.08 11.02 -3.39
N SER A 258 1.66 12.29 -3.25
CA SER A 258 2.46 13.46 -3.61
C SER A 258 3.26 14.04 -2.45
N ALA A 259 3.04 13.56 -1.20
CA ALA A 259 3.64 14.14 0.00
C ALA A 259 5.17 14.18 -0.06
N GLY A 260 5.79 13.13 -0.59
CA GLY A 260 7.23 13.09 -0.80
C GLY A 260 7.74 14.23 -1.70
N MET A 261 7.07 14.47 -2.83
CA MET A 261 7.42 15.57 -3.75
C MET A 261 7.19 16.95 -3.12
N ILE A 262 6.12 17.10 -2.33
CA ILE A 262 5.83 18.34 -1.61
C ILE A 262 6.98 18.68 -0.65
N VAL A 263 7.50 17.68 0.07
CA VAL A 263 8.64 17.85 0.98
C VAL A 263 9.93 18.13 0.21
N GLU A 264 10.20 17.39 -0.87
CA GLU A 264 11.37 17.61 -1.72
C GLU A 264 11.43 19.04 -2.29
N LEU A 265 10.31 19.53 -2.83
CA LEU A 265 10.23 20.90 -3.37
C LEU A 265 10.45 21.97 -2.31
N PHE A 266 9.93 21.75 -1.10
CA PHE A 266 10.13 22.66 0.02
C PHE A 266 11.61 22.72 0.44
N LEU A 267 12.24 21.56 0.60
CA LEU A 267 13.66 21.46 0.93
C LEU A 267 14.54 22.06 -0.17
N ALA A 268 14.23 21.80 -1.43
CA ALA A 268 14.94 22.39 -2.56
C ALA A 268 14.85 23.92 -2.55
N SER A 269 13.68 24.49 -2.23
CA SER A 269 13.48 25.93 -2.16
C SER A 269 14.27 26.58 -1.02
N ILE A 270 14.32 25.93 0.14
CA ILE A 270 15.16 26.38 1.27
C ILE A 270 16.64 26.28 0.92
N ALA A 271 17.06 25.19 0.27
CA ALA A 271 18.46 25.00 -0.13
C ALA A 271 18.93 26.08 -1.11
N VAL A 272 18.10 26.42 -2.10
CA VAL A 272 18.38 27.52 -3.03
C VAL A 272 18.48 28.85 -2.29
N PHE A 273 17.58 29.12 -1.34
CA PHE A 273 17.61 30.35 -0.55
C PHE A 273 18.87 30.47 0.32
N ILE A 274 19.35 29.37 0.92
CA ILE A 274 20.58 29.37 1.72
C ILE A 274 21.82 29.53 0.83
N TRP A 275 21.74 29.06 -0.42
CA TRP A 275 22.82 29.12 -1.39
C TRP A 275 22.96 30.49 -2.07
N SER A 276 21.84 31.17 -2.38
CA SER A 276 21.79 32.46 -3.07
C SER A 276 22.25 33.62 -2.18
#